data_AF-A0A8H5MGL7-F1
#
_entry.id   AF-A0A8H5MGL7-F1
#
_cell.length_a   1.000
_cell.length_b   1.000
_cell.length_c   1.000
_cell.angle_alpha   90.00
_cell.angle_beta   90.00
_cell.angle_gamma   90.00
#
_symmetry.space_group_name_H-M   'P 1'
#
loop_
_entity.id
_entity.type
_entity.pdbx_description
1 polymer ?
#
loop_
_entity_poly.entity_id
_entity_poly.type
_entity_poly.pdbx_seq_one_letter_code
_entity_poly.pdbx_strand_id
1 'polypeptide(L)'
;MTCTRHAARILLLPRTATFATSAPRLQSKKSPYTQWYSDVAPAMVPVFLLGSAVYLGLQLAQTRLSHEKHMVEAMERVQNLEAEIDALQQSREKAPILPVSSSKRRFW
;
A
#
# COMPACT_ATOMS: atom_id res chain seq x y z
N MET A 1 -33.67 -32.08 -68.47
CA MET A 1 -34.10 -30.78 -69.03
C MET A 1 -34.81 -30.05 -67.89
N THR A 2 -34.43 -28.92 -67.30
CA THR A 2 -33.42 -27.85 -67.42
C THR A 2 -33.35 -27.18 -66.03
N CYS A 3 -32.18 -26.90 -65.45
CA CYS A 3 -31.62 -25.54 -65.22
C CYS A 3 -32.63 -24.53 -64.61
N THR A 4 -32.40 -23.84 -63.48
CA THR A 4 -31.43 -22.74 -63.23
C THR A 4 -31.60 -22.31 -61.74
N ARG A 5 -30.59 -22.35 -60.86
CA ARG A 5 -29.64 -21.28 -60.43
C ARG A 5 -30.28 -19.99 -59.87
N HIS A 6 -29.69 -19.48 -58.77
CA HIS A 6 -29.82 -18.17 -58.08
C HIS A 6 -30.65 -18.23 -56.77
N ALA A 7 -30.26 -17.66 -55.63
CA ALA A 7 -29.18 -16.73 -55.26
C ALA A 7 -28.85 -17.00 -53.77
N ALA A 8 -27.58 -17.16 -53.38
CA ALA A 8 -26.80 -16.09 -52.74
C ALA A 8 -27.62 -15.17 -51.82
N ARG A 9 -27.55 -15.39 -50.50
CA ARG A 9 -27.58 -14.28 -49.53
C ARG A 9 -26.74 -14.57 -48.30
N ILE A 10 -25.53 -14.05 -48.41
CA ILE A 10 -24.56 -13.74 -47.37
C ILE A 10 -25.17 -12.74 -46.37
N LEU A 11 -24.70 -12.82 -45.11
CA LEU A 11 -24.88 -11.89 -43.98
C LEU A 11 -26.24 -11.93 -43.28
N LEU A 12 -26.26 -12.41 -42.03
CA LEU A 12 -26.09 -11.57 -40.84
C LEU A 12 -26.25 -12.44 -39.58
N LEU A 13 -25.16 -12.57 -38.83
CA LEU A 13 -25.21 -12.94 -37.42
C LEU A 13 -26.00 -11.84 -36.68
N PRO A 14 -26.91 -12.25 -35.77
CA PRO A 14 -26.92 -11.61 -34.46
C PRO A 14 -26.60 -12.69 -33.43
N ARG A 15 -25.34 -12.72 -32.99
CA ARG A 15 -24.98 -13.34 -31.72
C ARG A 15 -25.48 -12.41 -30.61
N THR A 16 -26.78 -12.47 -30.33
CA THR A 16 -27.29 -11.95 -29.06
C THR A 16 -26.89 -12.94 -27.99
N ALA A 17 -25.85 -12.59 -27.22
CA ALA A 17 -25.63 -13.19 -25.93
C ALA A 17 -26.86 -12.88 -25.07
N THR A 18 -27.87 -13.73 -25.15
CA THR A 18 -28.90 -13.79 -24.13
C THR A 18 -28.17 -14.15 -22.85
N PHE A 19 -28.08 -13.19 -21.92
CA PHE A 19 -27.81 -13.49 -20.53
C PHE A 19 -28.69 -14.67 -20.17
N ALA A 20 -28.07 -15.83 -19.94
CA ALA A 20 -28.75 -16.99 -19.44
C ALA A 20 -29.28 -16.57 -18.07
N THR A 21 -30.58 -16.23 -18.02
CA THR A 21 -31.36 -16.28 -16.80
C THR A 21 -31.05 -17.64 -16.18
N SER A 22 -30.28 -17.60 -15.10
CA SER A 22 -29.95 -18.80 -14.34
C SER A 22 -31.26 -19.48 -14.00
N ALA A 23 -31.43 -20.70 -14.49
CA ALA A 23 -32.54 -21.58 -14.12
C ALA A 23 -32.78 -21.48 -12.61
N PRO A 24 -34.05 -21.45 -12.14
CA PRO A 24 -34.34 -21.42 -10.72
C PRO A 24 -33.73 -22.69 -10.09
N ARG A 25 -32.58 -22.53 -9.43
CA ARG A 25 -31.97 -23.61 -8.66
C ARG A 25 -33.00 -24.06 -7.64
N LEU A 26 -33.27 -25.36 -7.63
CA LEU A 26 -34.05 -26.07 -6.63
C LEU A 26 -33.83 -25.40 -5.27
N GLN A 27 -34.90 -24.80 -4.74
CA GLN A 27 -34.90 -24.15 -3.45
C GLN A 27 -34.74 -25.24 -2.38
N SER A 28 -33.50 -25.65 -2.10
CA SER A 28 -33.23 -26.33 -0.84
C SER A 28 -33.59 -25.32 0.26
N LYS A 29 -34.45 -25.74 1.19
CA LYS A 29 -34.85 -24.91 2.34
C LYS A 29 -33.57 -24.54 3.09
N LYS A 30 -33.05 -23.34 2.83
CA LYS A 30 -31.86 -22.82 3.50
C LYS A 30 -32.18 -22.79 4.98
N SER A 31 -31.30 -23.36 5.80
CA SER A 31 -31.50 -23.37 7.24
C SER A 31 -31.66 -21.91 7.73
N PRO A 32 -32.44 -21.64 8.78
CA PRO A 32 -32.63 -20.29 9.31
C PRO A 32 -31.29 -19.59 9.62
N TYR A 33 -30.28 -20.35 10.01
CA TYR A 33 -28.92 -19.88 10.23
C TYR A 33 -28.24 -19.43 8.94
N THR A 34 -28.33 -20.19 7.84
CA THR A 34 -27.77 -19.81 6.53
C THR A 34 -28.44 -18.57 5.93
N GLN A 35 -29.75 -18.41 6.17
CA GLN A 35 -30.47 -17.23 5.72
C GLN A 35 -30.00 -15.97 6.46
N TRP A 36 -29.75 -16.07 7.77
CA TRP A 36 -29.21 -14.96 8.56
C TRP A 36 -27.84 -14.47 8.03
N TYR A 37 -26.89 -15.35 7.72
CA TYR A 37 -25.60 -14.93 7.13
C TYR A 37 -25.76 -14.35 5.72
N SER A 38 -26.69 -14.87 4.94
CA SER A 38 -26.94 -14.39 3.56
C SER A 38 -27.48 -12.96 3.54
N ASP A 39 -28.27 -12.60 4.55
CA ASP A 39 -28.92 -11.29 4.64
C ASP A 39 -28.04 -10.26 5.39
N VAL A 40 -27.32 -10.70 6.43
CA VAL A 40 -26.55 -9.80 7.31
C VAL A 40 -25.13 -9.54 6.80
N ALA A 41 -24.44 -10.55 6.26
CA ALA A 41 -23.05 -10.37 5.82
C ALA A 41 -22.89 -9.33 4.71
N PRO A 42 -23.73 -9.30 3.65
CA PRO A 42 -23.65 -8.27 2.61
C PRO A 42 -23.97 -6.88 3.15
N ALA A 43 -24.83 -6.77 4.17
CA ALA A 43 -25.16 -5.51 4.82
C ALA A 43 -23.99 -4.95 5.66
N MET A 44 -23.09 -5.81 6.13
CA MET A 44 -21.90 -5.38 6.90
C MET A 44 -20.70 -5.00 6.04
N VAL A 45 -20.59 -5.53 4.80
CA VAL A 45 -19.46 -5.23 3.90
C VAL A 45 -19.23 -3.72 3.70
N PRO A 46 -20.25 -2.88 3.44
CA PRO A 46 -20.04 -1.44 3.27
C PRO A 46 -19.47 -0.75 4.52
N VAL A 47 -19.91 -1.16 5.71
CA VAL A 47 -19.45 -0.58 6.99
C VAL A 47 -17.97 -0.90 7.22
N PHE A 48 -17.58 -2.15 6.95
CA PHE A 48 -16.19 -2.58 7.08
C PHE A 48 -15.27 -1.87 6.07
N LEU A 49 -15.74 -1.70 4.82
CA LEU A 49 -15.00 -0.95 3.80
C LEU A 49 -14.83 0.52 4.18
N LEU A 50 -15.88 1.14 4.74
CA LEU A 50 -15.82 2.52 5.21
C LEU A 50 -14.79 2.67 6.35
N GLY A 51 -14.85 1.79 7.35
CA GLY A 51 -13.90 1.79 8.47
C GLY A 51 -12.45 1.58 8.00
N SER A 52 -12.24 0.63 7.08
CA SER A 52 -10.93 0.37 6.50
C SER A 52 -10.41 1.58 5.70
N ALA A 53 -11.26 2.17 4.85
CA ALA A 53 -10.87 3.35 4.05
C ALA A 53 -10.47 4.54 4.93
N VAL A 54 -11.24 4.82 5.99
CA VAL A 54 -10.92 5.90 6.95
C VAL A 54 -9.62 5.60 7.69
N TYR A 55 -9.43 4.37 8.17
CA TYR A 55 -8.21 3.96 8.87
C TYR A 55 -6.97 4.10 7.98
N LEU A 56 -7.03 3.56 6.75
CA LEU A 56 -5.94 3.67 5.77
C LEU A 56 -5.67 5.13 5.39
N GLY A 57 -6.72 5.95 5.24
CA GLY A 57 -6.57 7.38 4.98
C GLY A 57 -5.84 8.12 6.11
N LEU A 58 -6.22 7.84 7.36
CA LEU A 58 -5.58 8.44 8.53
C LEU A 58 -4.14 7.95 8.69
N GLN A 59 -3.88 6.66 8.47
CA GLN A 59 -2.55 6.07 8.52
C GLN A 59 -1.62 6.70 7.48
N LEU A 60 -2.13 6.97 6.27
CA LEU A 60 -1.37 7.61 5.20
C LEU A 60 -1.05 9.07 5.54
N ALA A 61 -2.01 9.81 6.10
CA ALA A 61 -1.79 11.16 6.59
C ALA A 61 -0.74 11.19 7.71
N GLN A 62 -0.85 10.29 8.69
CA GLN A 62 0.12 10.16 9.78
C GLN A 62 1.53 9.84 9.27
N THR A 63 1.65 8.97 8.27
CA THR A 63 2.94 8.61 7.65
C THR A 63 3.58 9.79 6.92
N ARG A 64 2.78 10.65 6.27
CA ARG A 64 3.28 11.86 5.62
C ARG A 64 3.80 12.88 6.63
N LEU A 65 3.04 13.13 7.70
CA LEU A 65 3.46 14.03 8.77
C LEU A 65 4.68 13.50 9.53
N SER A 66 4.78 12.19 9.75
CA SER A 66 5.95 11.61 10.43
C SER A 66 7.20 11.75 9.58
N HIS A 67 7.11 11.58 8.26
CA HIS A 67 8.27 11.72 7.38
C HIS A 67 8.85 13.14 7.38
N GLU A 68 8.00 14.16 7.29
CA GLU A 68 8.44 15.56 7.37
C GLU A 68 9.06 15.88 8.73
N LYS A 69 8.41 15.43 9.82
CA LYS A 69 8.96 15.59 11.18
C LYS A 69 10.31 14.89 11.34
N HIS A 70 10.45 13.65 10.85
CA HIS A 70 11.69 12.90 10.95
C HIS A 70 12.84 13.52 10.15
N MET A 71 12.55 14.15 9.00
CA MET A 71 13.57 14.88 8.24
C MET A 71 14.07 16.11 9.00
N VAL A 72 13.15 16.87 9.61
CA VAL A 72 13.52 18.03 10.43
C VAL A 72 14.37 17.60 11.64
N GLU A 73 13.94 16.58 12.38
CA GLU A 73 14.69 16.05 13.54
C GLU A 73 16.07 15.50 13.13
N ALA A 74 16.17 14.86 11.96
CA ALA A 74 17.44 14.36 11.47
C ALA A 74 18.40 15.50 11.11
N MET A 75 17.92 16.54 10.43
CA MET A 75 18.72 17.73 10.12
C MET A 75 19.20 18.45 11.37
N GLU A 76 18.35 18.60 12.38
CA GLU A 76 18.72 19.20 13.67
C GLU A 76 19.82 18.40 14.36
N ARG A 77 19.73 17.06 14.36
CA ARG A 77 20.79 16.20 14.92
C ARG A 77 22.11 16.33 14.16
N VAL A 78 22.06 16.38 12.83
CA VAL A 78 23.26 16.57 12.00
C VAL A 78 23.92 17.91 12.31
N GLN A 79 23.14 18.99 12.35
CA GLN A 79 23.66 20.31 12.68
C GLN A 79 24.30 20.37 14.07
N ASN A 80 23.68 19.72 15.07
CA ASN A 80 24.25 19.66 16.41
C ASN A 80 25.59 18.89 16.42
N LEU A 81 25.65 17.75 15.72
CA LEU A 81 26.88 16.98 15.60
C LEU A 81 27.97 17.74 14.82
N GLU A 82 27.62 18.49 13.78
CA GLU A 82 28.53 19.36 13.04
C GLU A 82 29.09 20.45 13.95
N ALA A 83 28.25 21.09 14.76
CA ALA A 83 28.70 22.09 15.73
C ALA A 83 29.63 21.50 16.81
N GLU A 84 29.36 20.29 17.29
CA GLU A 84 30.24 19.58 18.21
C GLU A 84 31.59 19.25 17.56
N ILE A 85 31.60 18.80 16.30
CA ILE A 85 32.82 18.53 15.54
C ILE A 85 33.63 19.81 15.36
N ASP A 86 33.00 20.91 14.95
CA ASP A 86 33.67 22.20 14.76
C ASP A 86 34.28 22.70 16.08
N ALA A 87 33.54 22.60 17.20
CA ALA A 87 34.05 22.96 18.51
C ALA A 87 35.26 22.10 18.91
N LEU A 88 35.23 20.79 18.64
CA LEU A 88 36.34 19.88 18.90
C LEU A 88 37.55 20.17 17.99
N GLN A 89 37.34 20.47 16.72
CA GLN A 89 38.39 20.86 15.79
C GLN A 89 39.06 22.17 16.22
N GLN A 90 38.27 23.19 16.55
CA GLN A 90 38.78 24.45 17.09
C GLN A 90 39.56 24.23 18.40
N SER A 91 39.10 23.34 19.28
CA SER A 91 39.83 23.02 20.51
C SER A 91 41.19 22.35 20.24
N ARG A 92 41.27 21.51 19.19
CA ARG A 92 42.52 20.86 18.75
C ARG A 92 43.47 21.83 18.06
N GLU A 93 42.96 22.75 17.26
CA GLU A 93 43.75 23.78 16.59
C GLU A 93 44.29 24.83 17.58
N LYS A 94 43.51 25.15 18.61
CA LYS A 94 43.88 26.09 19.67
C LYS A 94 44.78 25.46 20.73
N ALA A 95 44.76 24.13 20.86
CA ALA A 95 45.74 23.40 21.64
C ALA A 95 47.09 23.43 20.89
N PRO A 96 48.12 24.12 21.40
CA PRO A 96 49.43 24.09 20.77
C PRO A 96 49.89 22.63 20.69
N ILE A 97 50.46 22.25 19.54
CA ILE A 97 50.93 20.91 19.21
C ILE A 97 51.95 20.46 20.27
N LEU A 98 51.49 19.83 21.34
CA LEU A 98 52.36 19.11 22.26
C LEU A 98 52.61 17.74 21.64
N PRO A 99 53.88 17.26 21.62
CA PRO A 99 54.24 16.03 20.94
C PRO A 99 53.44 14.86 21.50
N VAL A 100 52.76 14.13 20.60
CA VAL A 100 52.04 12.89 20.90
C VAL A 100 52.97 11.95 21.65
N SER A 101 52.74 11.82 22.96
CA SER A 101 53.35 10.79 23.80
C SER A 101 52.71 9.46 23.41
N SER A 102 53.41 8.69 22.57
CA SER A 102 53.01 7.35 22.16
C SER A 102 52.91 6.45 23.40
N SER A 103 51.69 6.22 23.88
CA SER A 103 51.40 5.28 24.96
C SER A 103 51.72 3.86 24.50
N LYS A 104 52.87 3.36 24.97
CA LYS A 104 53.38 2.00 24.77
C LYS A 104 52.38 1.00 25.36
N ARG A 105 51.54 0.39 24.52
CA ARG A 105 50.64 -0.71 24.92
C ARG A 105 51.49 -1.85 25.47
N ARG A 106 51.38 -2.05 26.79
CA ARG A 106 52.03 -3.12 27.54
C ARG A 106 51.18 -4.37 27.34
N PHE A 107 51.66 -5.26 26.48
CA PHE A 107 51.11 -6.59 26.24
C PHE A 107 51.54 -7.49 27.41
N TRP A 108 50.57 -8.04 28.12
CA TRP A 108 50.70 -9.13 29.09
C TRP A 108 49.68 -10.19 28.71
#